data_AF-A0A125TZC1-F1
#
_entry.id   AF-A0A125TZC1-F1
#
_cell.length_a   1.000
_cell.length_b   1.000
_cell.length_c   1.000
_cell.angle_alpha   90.00
_cell.angle_beta   90.00
_cell.angle_gamma   90.00
#
_symmetry.space_group_name_H-M   'P 1'
#
loop_
_entity.id
_entity.type
_entity.pdbx_description
1 polymer ?
#
loop_
_entity_poly.entity_id
_entity_poly.type
_entity_poly.pdbx_seq_one_letter_code
_entity_poly.pdbx_strand_id
1 'polypeptide(L)'
;MLGSIPARSILLLSLLTLSACAAVDARSSAADPSEDTAATTTRYEFEFDCPPSGKFRIAGTTQWVDDHGYRSQVSELRIGAKPLAKRWIEEINRRIPAEAYQERPWLTCSGGGASIELRFVDRNDGSVARSPRVKFIVHREGTVEFLD
;
A
#
# COMPACT_ATOMS: atom_id res chain seq x y z
N MET A 1 4.18 39.30 -73.79
CA MET A 1 5.19 40.09 -73.06
C MET A 1 5.03 39.81 -71.59
N LEU A 2 6.13 39.39 -70.94
CA LEU A 2 6.38 39.19 -69.50
C LEU A 2 5.40 38.27 -68.73
N GLY A 3 5.84 37.23 -68.01
CA GLY A 3 7.18 36.90 -67.53
C GLY A 3 7.11 36.52 -66.04
N SER A 4 7.81 35.44 -65.70
CA SER A 4 8.44 35.12 -64.41
C SER A 4 7.60 34.77 -63.17
N ILE A 5 7.83 33.53 -62.73
CA ILE A 5 7.79 33.06 -61.34
C ILE A 5 8.93 33.75 -60.56
N PRO A 6 8.73 34.16 -59.30
CA PRO A 6 9.51 33.58 -58.18
C PRO A 6 8.64 33.41 -56.91
N ALA A 7 8.62 32.22 -56.29
CA ALA A 7 9.55 31.77 -55.25
C ALA A 7 9.14 32.17 -53.82
N ARG A 8 9.30 31.16 -52.95
CA ARG A 8 9.57 31.18 -51.50
C ARG A 8 8.41 31.13 -50.51
N SER A 9 8.59 30.17 -49.59
CA SER A 9 8.42 30.30 -48.13
C SER A 9 6.97 30.20 -47.65
N ILE A 10 6.58 29.39 -46.65
CA ILE A 10 7.24 28.86 -45.46
C ILE A 10 6.42 27.66 -44.95
N LEU A 11 7.11 26.63 -44.45
CA LEU A 11 6.55 25.59 -43.59
C LEU A 11 5.83 26.21 -42.38
N LEU A 12 4.55 25.90 -42.19
CA LEU A 12 3.87 26.14 -40.92
C LEU A 12 3.56 24.81 -40.25
N LEU A 13 4.47 24.44 -39.34
CA LEU A 13 4.28 23.49 -38.26
C LEU A 13 2.94 23.76 -37.57
N SER A 14 2.07 22.75 -37.54
CA SER A 14 0.96 22.70 -36.59
C SER A 14 1.18 21.50 -35.68
N LEU A 15 2.01 21.70 -34.65
CA LEU A 15 2.11 20.82 -33.49
C LEU A 15 0.78 20.92 -32.72
N LEU A 16 -0.10 19.95 -32.92
CA LEU A 16 -1.22 19.71 -32.01
C LEU A 16 -0.63 19.23 -30.68
N THR A 17 -0.55 20.16 -29.73
CA THR A 17 -0.22 19.87 -28.34
C THR A 17 -1.37 19.09 -27.72
N LEU A 18 -1.29 17.75 -27.79
CA LEU A 18 -2.08 16.91 -26.91
C LEU A 18 -1.63 17.18 -25.47
N SER A 19 -2.46 17.92 -24.75
CA SER A 19 -2.46 18.00 -23.30
C SER A 19 -2.80 16.61 -22.74
N ALA A 20 -1.84 15.70 -22.76
CA ALA A 20 -1.91 14.48 -21.99
C ALA A 20 -1.74 14.87 -20.53
N CYS A 21 -2.85 14.86 -19.79
CA CYS A 21 -2.81 14.74 -18.34
C CYS A 21 -1.81 13.62 -18.03
N ALA A 22 -0.76 13.94 -17.29
CA ALA A 22 0.16 12.96 -16.77
C ALA A 22 -0.67 11.97 -15.95
N ALA A 23 -1.01 10.84 -16.56
CA ALA A 23 -1.35 9.64 -15.84
C ALA A 23 -0.09 9.37 -15.02
N VAL A 24 -0.16 9.69 -13.74
CA VAL A 24 0.81 9.25 -12.77
C VAL A 24 0.77 7.73 -12.91
N ASP A 25 1.76 7.18 -13.61
CA ASP A 25 2.03 5.76 -13.60
C ASP A 25 2.05 5.39 -12.13
N ALA A 26 1.00 4.73 -11.68
CA ALA A 26 1.06 3.87 -10.53
C ALA A 26 2.12 2.84 -10.91
N ARG A 27 3.38 3.17 -10.68
CA ARG A 27 4.44 2.19 -10.49
C ARG A 27 3.96 1.39 -9.30
N SER A 28 3.12 0.40 -9.56
CA SER A 28 2.98 -0.78 -8.77
C SER A 28 4.41 -1.29 -8.63
N SER A 29 5.03 -0.94 -7.51
CA SER A 29 6.25 -1.55 -7.06
C SER A 29 5.85 -2.96 -6.61
N ALA A 30 5.57 -3.82 -7.59
CA ALA A 30 5.55 -5.24 -7.36
C ALA A 30 7.00 -5.60 -7.02
N ALA A 31 7.23 -5.99 -5.77
CA ALA A 31 8.49 -6.63 -5.42
C ALA A 31 8.52 -7.92 -6.23
N ASP A 32 9.39 -7.96 -7.25
CA ASP A 32 9.63 -9.15 -8.07
C ASP A 32 10.39 -10.17 -7.21
N PRO A 33 9.77 -11.30 -6.81
CA PRO A 33 10.45 -12.30 -6.02
C PRO A 33 11.22 -13.22 -6.98
N SER A 34 12.28 -12.72 -7.59
CA SER A 34 13.26 -13.61 -8.23
C SER A 34 14.05 -14.31 -7.13
N GLU A 35 13.80 -15.60 -6.91
CA GLU A 35 14.61 -16.48 -6.04
C GLU A 35 16.10 -16.34 -6.41
N ASP A 36 16.98 -15.85 -5.54
CA ASP A 36 17.83 -16.70 -4.69
C ASP A 36 18.35 -15.96 -3.43
N THR A 37 17.69 -14.86 -3.04
CA THR A 37 17.94 -14.11 -1.80
C THR A 37 16.63 -13.58 -1.22
N ALA A 38 15.57 -14.41 -1.22
CA ALA A 38 14.30 -14.05 -0.63
C ALA A 38 14.54 -13.63 0.81
N ALA A 39 14.35 -12.34 1.12
CA ALA A 39 14.63 -11.79 2.43
C ALA A 39 13.84 -12.63 3.47
N THR A 40 14.57 -13.39 4.28
CA THR A 40 13.98 -14.24 5.33
C THR A 40 13.15 -13.42 6.30
N THR A 41 13.41 -12.11 6.38
CA THR A 41 12.55 -11.15 7.08
C THR A 41 12.38 -9.89 6.24
N THR A 42 11.13 -9.59 5.90
CA THR A 42 10.71 -8.30 5.35
C THR A 42 10.21 -7.42 6.48
N ARG A 43 10.72 -6.18 6.58
CA ARG A 43 10.19 -5.15 7.48
C ARG A 43 9.41 -4.13 6.67
N TYR A 44 8.27 -3.70 7.17
CA TYR A 44 7.46 -2.68 6.52
C TYR A 44 7.07 -1.57 7.49
N GLU A 45 6.89 -0.39 6.93
CA GLU A 45 6.42 0.80 7.61
C GLU A 45 5.65 1.66 6.63
N PHE A 46 4.46 2.08 7.02
CA PHE A 46 3.61 2.95 6.22
C PHE A 46 3.08 4.09 7.08
N GLU A 47 3.15 5.31 6.55
CA GLU A 47 2.53 6.50 7.11
C GLU A 47 1.44 7.00 6.16
N PHE A 48 0.30 7.39 6.71
CA PHE A 48 -0.87 7.85 5.99
C PHE A 48 -1.37 9.14 6.62
N ASP A 49 -1.72 10.13 5.80
CA ASP A 49 -2.38 11.34 6.26
C ASP A 49 -3.90 11.17 6.14
N CYS A 50 -4.61 11.24 7.27
CA CYS A 50 -6.06 11.09 7.33
C CYS A 50 -6.73 12.34 7.91
N PRO A 51 -7.00 13.37 7.11
CA PRO A 51 -7.78 14.52 7.56
C PRO A 51 -9.22 14.10 7.92
N PRO A 52 -9.82 14.61 9.02
CA PRO A 52 -9.24 15.49 10.05
C PRO A 52 -8.57 14.74 11.22
N SER A 53 -8.55 13.40 11.17
CA SER A 53 -8.08 12.49 12.22
C SER A 53 -6.56 12.54 12.48
N GLY A 54 -5.78 13.09 11.53
CA GLY A 54 -4.32 13.23 11.61
C GLY A 54 -3.57 12.09 10.92
N LYS A 55 -2.28 11.97 11.22
CA LYS A 55 -1.42 10.94 10.62
C LYS A 55 -1.62 9.59 11.29
N PHE A 56 -1.62 8.52 10.52
CA PHE A 56 -1.59 7.14 11.00
C PHE A 56 -0.33 6.46 10.53
N ARG A 57 0.28 5.66 11.39
CA ARG A 57 1.47 4.88 11.06
C ARG A 57 1.29 3.44 11.49
N ILE A 58 1.65 2.51 10.62
CA ILE A 58 1.65 1.07 10.88
C ILE A 58 2.99 0.49 10.45
N ALA A 59 3.59 -0.32 11.30
CA ALA A 59 4.82 -1.04 11.00
C ALA A 59 4.73 -2.48 11.46
N GLY A 60 5.53 -3.33 10.83
CA GLY A 60 5.52 -4.75 11.11
C GLY A 60 6.58 -5.50 10.33
N THR A 61 6.50 -6.82 10.44
CA THR A 61 7.42 -7.75 9.82
C THR A 61 6.68 -8.92 9.22
N THR A 62 7.23 -9.46 8.14
CA THR A 62 6.86 -10.78 7.62
C THR A 62 8.13 -11.60 7.49
N GLN A 63 8.20 -12.72 8.21
CA GLN A 63 9.39 -13.55 8.30
C GLN A 63 9.11 -14.98 7.81
N TRP A 64 10.01 -15.57 7.03
CA TRP A 64 10.00 -17.01 6.78
C TRP A 64 10.48 -17.75 8.03
N VAL A 65 9.69 -18.72 8.48
CA VAL A 65 9.91 -19.56 9.65
C VAL A 65 9.85 -21.02 9.18
N ASP A 66 10.94 -21.50 8.57
CA ASP A 66 11.17 -22.86 8.08
C ASP A 66 9.91 -23.73 7.89
N ASP A 67 9.78 -24.87 8.59
CA ASP A 67 8.69 -25.84 8.46
C ASP A 67 7.26 -25.30 8.73
N HIS A 68 7.13 -24.00 8.99
CA HIS A 68 5.89 -23.27 9.32
C HIS A 68 5.58 -22.12 8.35
N GLY A 69 6.31 -21.96 7.25
CA GLY A 69 6.01 -20.93 6.25
C GLY A 69 6.25 -19.49 6.73
N TYR A 70 5.42 -18.53 6.31
CA TYR A 70 5.60 -17.13 6.68
C TYR A 70 4.89 -16.75 7.98
N ARG A 71 5.46 -15.82 8.74
CA ARG A 71 4.85 -15.24 9.94
C ARG A 71 4.81 -13.73 9.81
N SER A 72 3.61 -13.19 9.68
CA SER A 72 3.37 -11.75 9.72
C SER A 72 3.01 -11.26 11.12
N GLN A 73 3.52 -10.09 11.47
CA GLN A 73 3.27 -9.45 12.75
C GLN A 73 3.24 -7.92 12.58
N VAL A 74 2.23 -7.28 13.16
CA VAL A 74 2.22 -5.83 13.39
C VAL A 74 3.02 -5.54 14.66
N SER A 75 4.04 -4.70 14.55
CA SER A 75 4.90 -4.31 15.68
C SER A 75 4.51 -2.95 16.27
N GLU A 76 4.00 -2.05 15.44
CA GLU A 76 3.64 -0.69 15.84
C GLU A 76 2.38 -0.22 15.11
N LEU A 77 1.54 0.50 15.84
CA LEU A 77 0.49 1.35 15.28
C LEU A 77 0.47 2.67 16.04
N ARG A 78 0.45 3.80 15.33
CA ARG A 78 0.43 5.15 15.93
C ARG A 78 -0.62 6.04 15.29
N ILE A 79 -1.15 6.94 16.12
CA ILE A 79 -1.99 8.08 15.72
C ILE A 79 -1.18 9.35 16.03
N GLY A 80 -0.68 10.01 14.99
CA GLY A 80 0.35 11.03 15.10
C GLY A 80 1.57 10.47 15.84
N ALA A 81 1.99 11.17 16.90
CA ALA A 81 3.10 10.71 17.74
C ALA A 81 2.69 9.64 18.77
N LYS A 82 1.39 9.40 19.00
CA LYS A 82 0.89 8.54 20.08
C LYS A 82 0.83 7.07 19.65
N PRO A 83 1.55 6.14 20.32
CA PRO A 83 1.39 4.71 20.07
C PRO A 83 0.04 4.19 20.57
N LEU A 84 -0.49 3.22 19.84
CA LEU A 84 -1.64 2.44 20.25
C LEU A 84 -1.27 1.59 21.47
N ALA A 85 -2.24 1.33 22.36
CA ALA A 85 -2.02 0.48 23.52
C ALA A 85 -1.57 -0.93 23.11
N LYS A 86 -0.56 -1.48 23.79
CA LYS A 86 0.02 -2.81 23.51
C LYS A 86 -1.03 -3.91 23.36
N ARG A 87 -2.07 -3.89 24.20
CA ARG A 87 -3.19 -4.85 24.16
C ARG A 87 -3.86 -4.94 22.79
N TRP A 88 -3.92 -3.83 22.04
CA TRP A 88 -4.53 -3.81 20.72
C TRP A 88 -3.61 -4.40 19.66
N ILE A 89 -2.30 -4.14 19.76
CA ILE A 89 -1.31 -4.77 18.89
C ILE A 89 -1.32 -6.30 19.10
N GLU A 90 -1.41 -6.75 20.35
CA GLU A 90 -1.54 -8.16 20.70
C GLU A 90 -2.83 -8.78 20.11
N GLU A 91 -3.96 -8.09 20.26
CA GLU A 91 -5.24 -8.56 19.71
C GLU A 91 -5.25 -8.62 18.17
N ILE A 92 -4.70 -7.62 17.49
CA ILE A 92 -4.54 -7.63 16.02
C ILE A 92 -3.72 -8.85 15.60
N ASN A 93 -2.57 -9.09 16.24
CA ASN A 93 -1.70 -10.21 15.91
C ASN A 93 -2.32 -11.58 16.21
N ARG A 94 -3.19 -11.70 17.23
CA ARG A 94 -3.93 -12.95 17.49
C ARG A 94 -4.90 -13.32 16.36
N ARG A 95 -5.36 -12.32 15.59
CA ARG A 95 -6.29 -12.52 14.48
C ARG A 95 -5.58 -12.75 13.14
N ILE A 96 -4.27 -12.50 13.07
CA ILE A 96 -3.47 -12.83 11.89
C ILE A 96 -3.39 -14.37 11.80
N PRO A 97 -3.75 -14.98 10.66
CA PRO A 97 -3.65 -16.43 10.49
C PRO A 97 -2.22 -16.92 10.68
N ALA A 98 -2.08 -18.16 11.15
CA ALA A 98 -0.80 -18.84 11.12
C ALA A 98 -0.32 -18.97 9.66
N GLU A 99 1.00 -19.00 9.48
CA GLU A 99 1.64 -19.21 8.18
C GLU A 99 1.33 -18.12 7.12
N ALA A 100 0.83 -16.95 7.56
CA ALA A 100 0.40 -15.87 6.68
C ALA A 100 1.56 -15.04 6.13
N TYR A 101 1.56 -14.84 4.81
CA TYR A 101 2.37 -13.83 4.13
C TYR A 101 1.51 -12.57 3.92
N GLN A 102 1.70 -11.55 4.76
CA GLN A 102 0.93 -10.31 4.67
C GLN A 102 1.38 -9.43 3.51
N GLU A 103 0.41 -8.95 2.73
CA GLU A 103 0.57 -7.89 1.75
C GLU A 103 0.78 -6.52 2.43
N ARG A 104 0.93 -5.47 1.63
CA ARG A 104 0.83 -4.09 2.09
C ARG A 104 -0.51 -3.86 2.80
N PRO A 105 -0.53 -3.29 4.02
CA PRO A 105 -1.76 -2.87 4.68
C PRO A 105 -2.55 -1.87 3.82
N TRP A 106 -3.85 -2.10 3.73
CA TRP A 106 -4.80 -1.20 3.09
C TRP A 106 -5.40 -0.29 4.16
N LEU A 107 -5.42 1.02 3.91
CA LEU A 107 -5.95 2.00 4.84
C LEU A 107 -6.97 2.90 4.15
N THR A 108 -8.08 3.16 4.81
CA THR A 108 -9.09 4.13 4.40
C THR A 108 -9.43 5.02 5.58
N CYS A 109 -9.30 6.34 5.40
CA CYS A 109 -9.65 7.30 6.43
C CYS A 109 -11.17 7.35 6.61
N SER A 110 -11.64 7.29 7.85
CA SER A 110 -13.04 7.47 8.22
C SER A 110 -13.18 8.67 9.16
N GLY A 111 -14.36 9.30 9.20
CA GLY A 111 -14.56 10.60 9.88
C GLY A 111 -14.18 10.69 11.37
N GLY A 112 -13.83 9.59 12.01
CA GLY A 112 -13.29 9.52 13.38
C GLY A 112 -12.02 8.68 13.56
N GLY A 113 -11.41 8.18 12.48
CA GLY A 113 -10.29 7.23 12.59
C GLY A 113 -9.72 6.77 11.25
N ALA A 114 -9.13 5.57 11.27
CA ALA A 114 -8.66 4.88 10.08
C ALA A 114 -9.14 3.43 10.08
N SER A 115 -9.82 3.01 9.00
CA SER A 115 -10.08 1.60 8.71
C SER A 115 -8.84 0.99 8.09
N ILE A 116 -8.33 -0.08 8.68
CA ILE A 116 -7.15 -0.81 8.24
C ILE A 116 -7.59 -2.23 7.89
N GLU A 117 -7.10 -2.73 6.76
CA GLU A 117 -7.30 -4.10 6.29
C GLU A 117 -5.93 -4.73 6.04
N LEU A 118 -5.62 -5.80 6.78
CA LEU A 118 -4.48 -6.68 6.54
C LEU A 118 -4.95 -7.81 5.64
N ARG A 119 -4.37 -7.89 4.45
CA ARG A 119 -4.62 -8.96 3.48
C ARG A 119 -3.40 -9.87 3.41
N PHE A 120 -3.66 -11.12 3.07
CA PHE A 120 -2.64 -12.16 3.02
C PHE A 120 -2.60 -12.75 1.62
N VAL A 121 -1.40 -13.15 1.19
CA VAL A 121 -1.16 -13.77 -0.10
C VAL A 121 -1.41 -15.27 0.02
N ASP A 122 -2.13 -15.83 -0.95
CA ASP A 122 -2.29 -17.27 -1.12
C ASP A 122 -0.96 -17.86 -1.62
N ARG A 123 -0.46 -18.87 -0.91
CA ARG A 123 0.84 -19.48 -1.22
C ARG A 123 0.78 -20.39 -2.45
N ASN A 124 -0.41 -20.86 -2.83
CA ASN A 124 -0.58 -21.78 -3.94
C ASN A 124 -0.45 -21.07 -5.28
N ASP A 125 -0.90 -19.82 -5.38
CA ASP A 125 -0.95 -19.08 -6.65
C ASP A 125 -0.34 -17.66 -6.58
N GLY A 126 0.11 -17.21 -5.40
CA GLY A 126 0.71 -15.90 -5.21
C GLY A 126 -0.29 -14.74 -5.27
N SER A 127 -1.59 -15.02 -5.34
CA SER A 127 -2.64 -14.00 -5.39
C SER A 127 -2.91 -13.41 -4.01
N VAL A 128 -3.33 -12.14 -3.95
CA VAL A 128 -3.85 -11.57 -2.69
C VAL A 128 -5.21 -12.19 -2.41
N ALA A 129 -5.27 -13.03 -1.37
CA ALA A 129 -6.48 -13.73 -1.02
C ALA A 129 -7.56 -12.74 -0.56
N ARG A 130 -8.79 -12.92 -1.03
CA ARG A 130 -9.95 -12.14 -0.53
C ARG A 130 -10.29 -12.47 0.93
N SER A 131 -9.88 -13.66 1.36
CA SER A 131 -9.99 -14.21 2.72
C SER A 131 -8.89 -15.26 2.89
N PRO A 132 -8.22 -15.37 4.05
CA PRO A 132 -8.46 -14.60 5.27
C PRO A 132 -8.03 -13.14 5.16
N ARG A 133 -8.60 -12.27 5.99
CA ARG A 133 -8.19 -10.87 6.18
C ARG A 133 -8.49 -10.43 7.60
N VAL A 134 -7.75 -9.45 8.10
CA VAL A 134 -8.02 -8.82 9.40
C VAL A 134 -8.40 -7.37 9.14
N LYS A 135 -9.66 -7.00 9.41
CA LYS A 135 -10.16 -5.66 9.21
C LYS A 135 -10.53 -5.02 10.54
N PHE A 136 -10.12 -3.78 10.75
CA PHE A 136 -10.41 -3.05 11.99
C PHE A 136 -10.37 -1.55 11.79
N ILE A 137 -11.04 -0.81 12.67
CA ILE A 137 -11.00 0.65 12.74
C ILE A 137 -10.16 1.03 13.94
N VAL A 138 -9.19 1.92 13.73
CA VAL A 138 -8.48 2.62 14.79
C VAL A 138 -9.13 3.99 14.95
N HIS A 139 -9.84 4.18 16.06
CA HIS A 139 -10.48 5.45 16.37
C HIS A 139 -9.46 6.45 16.93
N ARG A 140 -9.72 7.75 16.76
CA ARG A 140 -8.80 8.84 17.13
C ARG A 140 -8.36 8.81 18.61
N GLU A 141 -9.22 8.33 19.50
CA GLU A 141 -8.94 8.16 20.93
C GLU A 141 -7.92 7.03 21.24
N GLY A 142 -7.71 6.11 20.29
CA GLY A 142 -6.83 4.95 20.42
C GLY A 142 -7.55 3.65 20.83
N THR A 143 -8.85 3.56 20.59
CA THR A 143 -9.63 2.31 20.66
C THR A 143 -9.57 1.61 19.30
N VAL A 144 -9.76 0.28 19.32
CA VAL A 144 -9.84 -0.54 18.11
C VAL A 144 -11.17 -1.27 18.08
N GLU A 145 -11.80 -1.25 16.92
CA GLU A 145 -13.02 -1.99 16.62
C GLU A 145 -12.73 -2.96 15.47
N PHE A 146 -12.95 -4.25 15.68
CA PHE A 146 -12.77 -5.25 14.62
C PHE A 146 -14.02 -5.35 13.77
N LEU A 147 -13.82 -5.45 12.45
CA LEU A 147 -14.87 -5.62 11.46
C LEU A 147 -14.80 -7.06 10.99
N ASP A 148 -15.66 -7.91 11.55
CA ASP A 148 -15.77 -9.34 11.18
C ASP A 148 -16.35 -9.53 9.75
#